data_AF-A0AAU4NX72-F1
#
_entry.id   AF-A0AAU4NX72-F1
#
_cell.length_a   1.000
_cell.length_b   1.000
_cell.length_c   1.000
_cell.angle_alpha   90.00
_cell.angle_beta   90.00
_cell.angle_gamma   90.00
#
_symmetry.space_group_name_H-M   'P 1'
#
loop_
_entity.id
_entity.type
_entity.pdbx_description
1 polymer ?
#
loop_
_entity_poly.entity_id
_entity_poly.type
_entity_poly.pdbx_seq_one_letter_code
_entity_poly.pdbx_strand_id
1 'polypeptide(L)'
;MSTPHNDATEVAAYDAQVEATKQGLEAEQAAQDRETDEAIAADVAAATGDTDESETVDADADAVVADDAPIDAEPVDPVAEMKAALRRAPGDWYVIHSYAGYENKVKTNLETRVQNLDVGDYIFQVEVPTEEVTEIKNGQRKQVNRKVLPGYILVRMELNDESWGAVRNTPGVTGFVGATSRPSPLTINEVVKFLMPQEDKKKATAGATTGAEGAGETSSKPTIEVDFEVGESVTVMDGPFATLPASISEVNAEQQKLKVLVSIFGRETPVELGFTQVAKI
;
A
#
# COMPACT_ATOMS: atom_id res chain seq x y z
N MET A 1 -2.47 42.46 -51.50
CA MET A 1 -2.42 42.48 -50.02
C MET A 1 -1.35 41.50 -49.59
N SER A 2 -0.53 41.85 -48.62
CA SER A 2 0.70 41.11 -48.30
C SER A 2 0.45 39.92 -47.37
N THR A 3 1.17 38.83 -47.59
CA THR A 3 1.33 37.75 -46.60
C THR A 3 2.14 38.28 -45.41
N PRO A 4 1.78 37.99 -44.15
CA PRO A 4 2.58 38.40 -43.00
C PRO A 4 3.91 37.63 -42.95
N HIS A 5 4.99 38.35 -42.66
CA HIS A 5 6.29 37.78 -42.32
C HIS A 5 6.29 37.56 -40.81
N ASN A 6 6.25 36.30 -40.36
CA ASN A 6 6.22 35.99 -38.92
C ASN A 6 7.64 36.00 -38.37
N ASP A 7 7.95 36.96 -37.50
CA ASP A 7 9.32 37.24 -37.08
C ASP A 7 9.83 36.22 -36.06
N ALA A 8 10.72 35.33 -36.49
CA ALA A 8 11.28 34.27 -35.65
C ALA A 8 12.22 34.81 -34.54
N THR A 9 12.65 36.07 -34.65
CA THR A 9 13.54 36.73 -33.69
C THR A 9 12.80 37.25 -32.46
N GLU A 10 11.54 37.69 -32.60
CA GLU A 10 10.73 38.19 -31.47
C GLU A 10 10.38 37.07 -30.47
N VAL A 11 10.08 35.86 -30.95
CA VAL A 11 9.75 34.70 -30.10
C VAL A 11 10.93 34.26 -29.23
N ALA A 12 12.14 34.24 -29.80
CA ALA A 12 13.37 33.85 -29.10
C ALA A 12 13.75 34.83 -27.98
N ALA A 13 13.40 36.11 -28.11
CA ALA A 13 13.59 37.10 -27.06
C ALA A 13 12.64 36.89 -25.87
N TYR A 14 11.40 36.46 -26.13
CA TYR A 14 10.41 36.16 -25.09
C TYR A 14 10.81 34.93 -24.25
N ASP A 15 11.16 33.81 -24.90
CA ASP A 15 11.57 32.59 -24.20
C ASP A 15 12.79 32.80 -23.29
N ALA A 16 13.78 33.60 -23.77
CA ALA A 16 14.95 33.96 -22.97
C ALA A 16 14.59 34.78 -21.72
N GLN A 17 13.58 35.65 -21.79
CA GLN A 17 13.12 36.44 -20.66
C GLN A 17 12.27 35.62 -19.66
N VAL A 18 11.55 34.60 -20.14
CA VAL A 18 10.83 33.64 -19.27
C VAL A 18 11.81 32.79 -18.45
N GLU A 19 12.83 32.18 -19.07
CA GLU A 19 13.82 31.38 -18.34
C GLU A 19 14.68 32.23 -17.38
N ALA A 20 15.00 33.47 -17.73
CA ALA A 20 15.67 34.39 -16.79
C ALA A 20 14.81 34.72 -15.56
N THR A 21 13.49 34.90 -15.75
CA THR A 21 12.54 35.14 -14.64
C THR A 21 12.43 33.93 -13.72
N LYS A 22 12.37 32.73 -14.32
CA LYS A 22 12.33 31.45 -13.61
C LYS A 22 13.59 31.18 -12.78
N GLN A 23 14.77 31.43 -13.33
CA GLN A 23 16.04 31.29 -12.59
C GLN A 23 16.15 32.28 -11.41
N GLY A 24 15.54 33.46 -11.52
CA GLY A 24 15.40 34.40 -10.39
C GLY A 24 14.54 33.81 -9.26
N LEU A 25 13.35 33.29 -9.59
CA LEU A 25 12.43 32.66 -8.62
C LEU A 25 13.05 31.42 -7.95
N GLU A 26 13.73 30.57 -8.71
CA GLU A 26 14.42 29.38 -8.19
C GLU A 26 15.57 29.76 -7.23
N ALA A 27 16.25 30.90 -7.45
CA ALA A 27 17.29 31.40 -6.56
C ALA A 27 16.72 32.08 -5.29
N GLU A 28 15.60 32.78 -5.40
CA GLU A 28 14.93 33.46 -4.27
C GLU A 28 14.32 32.42 -3.30
N GLN A 29 13.69 31.38 -3.83
CA GLN A 29 13.15 30.27 -3.03
C GLN A 29 14.27 29.48 -2.31
N ALA A 30 15.40 29.23 -2.98
CA ALA A 30 16.56 28.56 -2.37
C ALA A 30 17.29 29.41 -1.29
N ALA A 31 16.97 30.71 -1.16
CA ALA A 31 17.40 31.53 -0.03
C ALA A 31 16.45 31.37 1.17
N GLN A 32 15.14 31.37 0.94
CA GLN A 32 14.11 31.17 1.97
C GLN A 32 14.22 29.81 2.68
N ASP A 33 14.54 28.75 1.93
CA ASP A 33 14.76 27.41 2.48
C ASP A 33 15.93 27.38 3.50
N ARG A 34 16.93 28.28 3.37
CA ARG A 34 18.07 28.35 4.30
C ARG A 34 17.81 29.16 5.56
N GLU A 35 17.08 30.27 5.43
CA GLU A 35 16.73 31.13 6.57
C GLU A 35 15.81 30.40 7.56
N THR A 36 15.03 29.43 7.06
CA THR A 36 14.15 28.57 7.87
C THR A 36 14.93 27.51 8.68
N ASP A 37 16.02 26.97 8.14
CA ASP A 37 16.82 25.90 8.77
C ASP A 37 17.64 26.44 9.96
N GLU A 38 18.17 27.68 9.85
CA GLU A 38 18.94 28.33 10.92
C GLU A 38 18.07 28.75 12.12
N ALA A 39 16.78 29.03 11.91
CA ALA A 39 15.84 29.38 12.98
C ALA A 39 15.50 28.21 13.91
N ILE A 40 15.40 26.98 13.37
CA ILE A 40 15.01 25.78 14.13
C ILE A 40 16.09 25.36 15.13
N ALA A 41 17.36 25.67 14.86
CA ALA A 41 18.49 25.33 15.72
C ALA A 41 18.55 26.11 17.05
N ALA A 42 17.82 27.22 17.19
CA ALA A 42 17.95 28.14 18.31
C ALA A 42 17.02 27.83 19.52
N ASP A 43 15.85 27.25 19.29
CA ASP A 43 14.77 27.15 20.29
C ASP A 43 14.93 25.95 21.25
N VAL A 44 15.63 24.90 20.83
CA VAL A 44 15.72 23.61 21.55
C VAL A 44 16.59 23.66 22.83
N ALA A 45 17.18 24.81 23.16
CA ALA A 45 18.22 24.94 24.19
C ALA A 45 17.76 25.41 25.59
N ALA A 46 16.48 25.75 25.78
CA ALA A 46 16.07 26.66 26.87
C ALA A 46 14.97 26.14 27.85
N ALA A 47 15.00 24.86 28.27
CA ALA A 47 13.99 24.33 29.20
C ALA A 47 14.44 23.21 30.17
N THR A 48 15.39 23.47 31.09
CA THR A 48 15.67 22.58 32.26
C THR A 48 16.08 23.36 33.52
N GLY A 49 15.52 22.99 34.68
CA GLY A 49 15.67 23.66 35.98
C GLY A 49 14.50 24.62 36.28
N ASP A 50 13.95 24.72 37.50
CA ASP A 50 14.47 24.33 38.82
C ASP A 50 13.36 23.81 39.78
N THR A 51 13.69 23.67 41.06
CA THR A 51 13.23 22.67 42.02
C THR A 51 12.37 23.25 43.16
N ASP A 52 11.39 22.47 43.64
CA ASP A 52 10.83 22.41 45.02
C ASP A 52 10.51 23.68 45.84
N GLU A 53 9.28 23.77 46.34
CA GLU A 53 9.06 23.85 47.80
C GLU A 53 7.73 23.18 48.17
N SER A 54 7.59 22.73 49.43
CA SER A 54 6.53 21.84 49.91
C SER A 54 5.75 22.46 51.07
N GLU A 55 4.44 22.19 51.15
CA GLU A 55 3.76 22.15 52.46
C GLU A 55 2.64 21.10 52.49
N THR A 56 2.26 20.66 53.69
CA THR A 56 1.53 19.41 53.94
C THR A 56 0.32 19.61 54.84
N VAL A 57 -0.68 18.71 54.73
CA VAL A 57 -1.63 18.40 55.81
C VAL A 57 -1.99 16.91 55.78
N ASP A 58 -2.08 16.32 56.97
CA ASP A 58 -2.48 14.95 57.27
C ASP A 58 -3.86 14.60 56.68
N ALA A 59 -4.08 13.44 56.05
CA ALA A 59 -3.86 12.05 56.47
C ALA A 59 -4.94 11.50 57.43
N ASP A 60 -5.70 10.53 56.93
CA ASP A 60 -6.34 9.47 57.73
C ASP A 60 -6.42 8.21 56.84
N ALA A 61 -6.48 7.02 57.43
CA ALA A 61 -6.17 5.78 56.72
C ALA A 61 -7.14 4.62 57.00
N ASP A 62 -7.46 3.85 55.96
CA ASP A 62 -7.55 2.39 56.07
C ASP A 62 -7.16 1.73 54.72
N ALA A 63 -6.89 0.43 54.74
CA ALA A 63 -6.04 -0.24 53.76
C ALA A 63 -6.70 -1.42 53.00
N VAL A 64 -6.04 -1.80 51.90
CA VAL A 64 -6.10 -3.08 51.17
C VAL A 64 -7.47 -3.69 50.81
N VAL A 65 -7.74 -3.71 49.50
CA VAL A 65 -7.84 -4.99 48.80
C VAL A 65 -7.02 -4.88 47.51
N ALA A 66 -6.11 -5.82 47.27
CA ALA A 66 -5.62 -6.10 45.92
C ALA A 66 -6.42 -7.30 45.40
N ASP A 67 -7.13 -7.11 44.29
CA ASP A 67 -7.84 -8.21 43.61
C ASP A 67 -7.13 -8.47 42.28
N ASP A 68 -6.70 -9.71 42.09
CA ASP A 68 -5.89 -10.18 40.97
C ASP A 68 -6.76 -11.04 40.04
N ALA A 69 -6.59 -10.84 38.73
CA ALA A 69 -6.94 -11.70 37.59
C ALA A 69 -7.88 -11.08 36.54
N PRO A 70 -7.87 -11.57 35.28
CA PRO A 70 -6.90 -12.51 34.70
C PRO A 70 -6.01 -11.89 33.61
N ILE A 71 -4.74 -12.30 33.58
CA ILE A 71 -3.93 -12.22 32.36
C ILE A 71 -4.37 -13.37 31.45
N ASP A 72 -5.35 -13.11 30.59
CA ASP A 72 -5.74 -14.02 29.50
C ASP A 72 -6.07 -13.23 28.23
N ALA A 73 -5.06 -12.50 27.74
CA ALA A 73 -5.10 -11.88 26.43
C ALA A 73 -4.81 -12.94 25.37
N GLU A 74 -5.86 -13.55 24.83
CA GLU A 74 -5.76 -14.27 23.55
C GLU A 74 -5.02 -13.40 22.52
N PRO A 75 -4.19 -13.96 21.64
CA PRO A 75 -3.51 -13.19 20.60
C PRO A 75 -4.55 -12.64 19.62
N VAL A 76 -4.98 -11.40 19.86
CA VAL A 76 -6.01 -10.71 19.09
C VAL A 76 -5.61 -10.73 17.62
N ASP A 77 -6.48 -11.25 16.74
CA ASP A 77 -6.25 -11.21 15.29
C ASP A 77 -5.94 -9.75 14.91
N PRO A 78 -4.77 -9.44 14.31
CA PRO A 78 -4.40 -8.05 14.01
C PRO A 78 -5.42 -7.35 13.11
N VAL A 79 -6.17 -8.13 12.31
CA VAL A 79 -7.28 -7.65 11.49
C VAL A 79 -8.50 -7.27 12.35
N ALA A 80 -8.73 -7.98 13.46
CA ALA A 80 -9.78 -7.65 14.43
C ALA A 80 -9.43 -6.42 15.27
N GLU A 81 -8.16 -6.28 15.70
CA GLU A 81 -7.68 -5.07 16.36
C GLU A 81 -7.77 -3.86 15.44
N MET A 82 -7.24 -3.96 14.21
CA MET A 82 -7.35 -2.88 13.21
C MET A 82 -8.81 -2.49 12.97
N LYS A 83 -9.71 -3.47 12.86
CA LYS A 83 -11.16 -3.23 12.69
C LYS A 83 -11.80 -2.58 13.92
N ALA A 84 -11.28 -2.81 15.13
CA ALA A 84 -11.71 -2.11 16.34
C ALA A 84 -11.14 -0.68 16.42
N ALA A 85 -9.90 -0.47 15.99
CA ALA A 85 -9.29 0.86 15.88
C ALA A 85 -10.01 1.74 14.84
N LEU A 86 -10.23 1.23 13.62
CA LEU A 86 -10.97 1.91 12.55
C LEU A 86 -12.44 2.22 12.91
N ARG A 87 -13.03 1.51 13.88
CA ARG A 87 -14.37 1.78 14.43
C ARG A 87 -14.39 2.85 15.54
N ARG A 88 -13.25 3.11 16.17
CA ARG A 88 -13.10 4.09 17.26
C ARG A 88 -12.53 5.42 16.77
N ALA A 89 -11.79 5.40 15.66
CA ALA A 89 -11.24 6.58 15.02
C ALA A 89 -12.35 7.48 14.43
N PRO A 90 -12.22 8.82 14.51
CA PRO A 90 -13.17 9.75 13.92
C PRO A 90 -13.04 9.85 12.39
N GLY A 91 -14.11 10.27 11.73
CA GLY A 91 -14.17 10.47 10.28
C GLY A 91 -14.49 9.20 9.48
N ASP A 92 -15.19 9.38 8.36
CA ASP A 92 -15.46 8.34 7.37
C ASP A 92 -14.28 8.18 6.41
N TRP A 93 -14.16 6.99 5.81
CA TRP A 93 -13.15 6.73 4.78
C TRP A 93 -13.70 6.98 3.38
N TYR A 94 -13.00 7.75 2.57
CA TYR A 94 -13.32 8.01 1.17
C TYR A 94 -12.16 7.62 0.24
N VAL A 95 -12.46 7.49 -1.05
CA VAL A 95 -11.46 7.15 -2.08
C VAL A 95 -11.25 8.33 -3.00
N ILE A 96 -9.98 8.66 -3.22
CA ILE A 96 -9.53 9.70 -4.14
C ILE A 96 -8.88 9.01 -5.35
N HIS A 97 -9.19 9.50 -6.56
CA HIS A 97 -8.41 9.19 -7.76
C HIS A 97 -7.27 10.20 -7.92
N SER A 98 -6.10 9.69 -8.25
CA SER A 98 -4.92 10.47 -8.64
C SER A 98 -4.31 9.92 -9.93
N TYR A 99 -3.38 10.66 -10.53
CA TYR A 99 -2.57 10.10 -11.60
C TYR A 99 -1.71 8.93 -11.09
N ALA A 100 -1.64 7.84 -11.86
CA ALA A 100 -0.85 6.66 -11.52
C ALA A 100 0.65 7.01 -11.46
N GLY A 101 1.36 6.48 -10.47
CA GLY A 101 2.76 6.82 -10.17
C GLY A 101 2.94 8.03 -9.26
N TYR A 102 1.96 8.95 -9.19
CA TYR A 102 2.01 10.15 -8.35
C TYR A 102 1.41 9.97 -6.95
N GLU A 103 0.88 8.80 -6.61
CA GLU A 103 0.08 8.54 -5.40
C GLU A 103 0.82 8.94 -4.13
N ASN A 104 2.09 8.55 -3.99
CA ASN A 104 2.93 8.89 -2.82
C ASN A 104 3.17 10.41 -2.72
N LYS A 105 3.36 11.10 -3.87
CA LYS A 105 3.51 12.56 -3.89
C LYS A 105 2.19 13.25 -3.54
N VAL A 106 1.05 12.68 -3.93
CA VAL A 106 -0.26 13.20 -3.54
C VAL A 106 -0.53 12.96 -2.06
N LYS A 107 -0.10 11.83 -1.46
CA LYS A 107 -0.14 11.63 0.01
C LYS A 107 0.62 12.75 0.74
N THR A 108 1.89 12.99 0.38
CA THR A 108 2.69 14.08 1.00
C THR A 108 2.10 15.46 0.72
N ASN A 109 1.64 15.74 -0.51
CA ASN A 109 0.96 17.00 -0.83
C ASN A 109 -0.31 17.21 0.02
N LEU A 110 -1.07 16.14 0.30
CA LEU A 110 -2.25 16.19 1.19
C LEU A 110 -1.82 16.45 2.63
N GLU A 111 -0.86 15.69 3.16
CA GLU A 111 -0.35 15.84 4.54
C GLU A 111 0.14 17.27 4.82
N THR A 112 0.99 17.83 3.96
CA THR A 112 1.45 19.22 4.07
C THR A 112 0.31 20.23 3.88
N ARG A 113 -0.68 19.94 3.01
CA ARG A 113 -1.81 20.86 2.79
C ARG A 113 -2.83 20.84 3.93
N VAL A 114 -2.98 19.71 4.62
CA VAL A 114 -3.82 19.58 5.82
C VAL A 114 -3.24 20.43 6.95
N GLN A 115 -1.93 20.38 7.14
CA GLN A 115 -1.19 21.23 8.08
C GLN A 115 -1.29 22.72 7.69
N ASN A 116 -0.99 23.07 6.44
CA ASN A 116 -0.90 24.48 6.00
C ASN A 116 -2.26 25.19 5.82
N LEU A 117 -3.39 24.47 5.86
CA LEU A 117 -4.74 25.05 5.81
C LEU A 117 -5.49 24.94 7.14
N ASP A 118 -4.86 24.40 8.19
CA ASP A 118 -5.47 24.14 9.50
C ASP A 118 -6.75 23.28 9.44
N VAL A 119 -6.83 22.35 8.47
CA VAL A 119 -7.95 21.41 8.29
C VAL A 119 -7.66 20.03 8.91
N GLY A 120 -6.71 19.97 9.85
CA GLY A 120 -6.32 18.75 10.57
C GLY A 120 -7.48 18.14 11.37
N ASP A 121 -8.35 18.98 11.92
CA ASP A 121 -9.57 18.57 12.63
C ASP A 121 -10.61 17.88 11.74
N TYR A 122 -10.46 17.96 10.40
CA TYR A 122 -11.36 17.34 9.44
C TYR A 122 -10.70 16.25 8.58
N ILE A 123 -9.38 16.22 8.43
CA ILE A 123 -8.67 15.23 7.60
C ILE A 123 -7.64 14.51 8.46
N PHE A 124 -8.01 13.33 8.96
CA PHE A 124 -7.31 12.62 10.02
C PHE A 124 -6.24 11.63 9.55
N GLN A 125 -6.34 11.11 8.32
CA GLN A 125 -5.40 10.13 7.79
C GLN A 125 -5.45 10.07 6.25
N VAL A 126 -4.30 9.82 5.61
CA VAL A 126 -4.19 9.58 4.17
C VAL A 126 -3.34 8.33 3.94
N GLU A 127 -3.79 7.38 3.13
CA GLU A 127 -3.04 6.14 2.85
C GLU A 127 -3.03 5.75 1.37
N VAL A 128 -1.89 5.25 0.91
CA VAL A 128 -1.72 4.65 -0.43
C VAL A 128 -1.74 3.13 -0.26
N PRO A 129 -2.66 2.39 -0.91
CA PRO A 129 -2.79 0.95 -0.72
C PRO A 129 -1.61 0.21 -1.37
N THR A 130 -0.67 -0.23 -0.54
CA THR A 130 0.54 -0.98 -0.94
C THR A 130 0.62 -2.32 -0.22
N GLU A 131 1.02 -3.34 -0.98
CA GLU A 131 1.26 -4.72 -0.57
C GLU A 131 2.79 -4.92 -0.52
N GLU A 132 3.32 -5.49 0.56
CA GLU A 132 4.76 -5.78 0.63
C GLU A 132 5.07 -7.09 -0.11
N VAL A 133 5.78 -7.01 -1.24
CA VAL A 133 6.13 -8.19 -2.03
C VAL A 133 7.63 -8.47 -1.92
N THR A 134 7.99 -9.71 -1.60
CA THR A 134 9.39 -10.16 -1.64
C THR A 134 9.83 -10.39 -3.09
N GLU A 135 10.50 -9.41 -3.69
CA GLU A 135 11.18 -9.53 -4.99
C GLU A 135 12.55 -10.20 -4.79
N ILE A 136 12.84 -11.27 -5.53
CA ILE A 136 14.17 -11.90 -5.54
C ILE A 136 15.02 -11.22 -6.61
N LYS A 137 15.94 -10.35 -6.20
CA LYS A 137 16.80 -9.58 -7.09
C LYS A 137 18.26 -9.95 -6.84
N ASN A 138 18.95 -10.40 -7.90
CA ASN A 138 20.33 -10.92 -7.82
C ASN A 138 20.52 -12.03 -6.76
N GLY A 139 19.50 -12.86 -6.53
CA GLY A 139 19.52 -13.93 -5.53
C GLY A 139 19.29 -13.49 -4.08
N GLN A 140 19.26 -12.19 -3.80
CA GLN A 140 18.83 -11.66 -2.50
C GLN A 140 17.33 -11.40 -2.50
N ARG A 141 16.64 -11.83 -1.43
CA ARG A 141 15.25 -11.44 -1.16
C ARG A 141 15.23 -9.98 -0.72
N LYS A 142 14.40 -9.16 -1.36
CA LYS A 142 14.15 -7.78 -0.97
C LYS A 142 12.64 -7.53 -0.87
N GLN A 143 12.19 -6.98 0.24
CA GLN A 143 10.83 -6.46 0.39
C GLN A 143 10.68 -5.19 -0.48
N VAL A 144 9.63 -5.16 -1.31
CA VAL A 144 9.32 -4.08 -2.24
C VAL A 144 7.82 -3.79 -2.18
N ASN A 145 7.46 -2.58 -1.74
CA ASN A 145 6.07 -2.17 -1.62
C ASN A 145 5.47 -1.94 -3.02
N ARG A 146 4.53 -2.81 -3.39
CA ARG A 146 3.83 -2.82 -4.67
C ARG A 146 2.45 -2.21 -4.48
N LYS A 147 2.09 -1.23 -5.32
CA LYS A 147 0.76 -0.58 -5.27
C LYS A 147 -0.31 -1.59 -5.69
N VAL A 148 -1.31 -1.81 -4.83
CA VAL A 148 -2.43 -2.73 -5.07
C VAL A 148 -3.38 -2.13 -6.09
N LEU A 149 -3.65 -0.82 -5.96
CA LEU A 149 -4.52 -0.04 -6.82
C LEU A 149 -3.77 1.22 -7.32
N PRO A 150 -3.15 1.21 -8.52
CA PRO A 150 -2.48 2.39 -9.05
C PRO A 150 -3.48 3.50 -9.40
N GLY A 151 -3.18 4.73 -9.00
CA GLY A 151 -4.07 5.89 -9.12
C GLY A 151 -5.19 5.98 -8.06
N TYR A 152 -5.12 5.21 -6.97
CA TYR A 152 -6.09 5.25 -5.87
C TYR A 152 -5.40 5.60 -4.54
N ILE A 153 -6.07 6.42 -3.73
CA ILE A 153 -5.65 6.84 -2.40
C ILE A 153 -6.86 6.79 -1.47
N LEU A 154 -6.69 6.31 -0.24
CA LEU A 154 -7.71 6.34 0.80
C LEU A 154 -7.48 7.57 1.69
N VAL A 155 -8.56 8.24 2.09
CA VAL A 155 -8.53 9.37 3.05
C VAL A 155 -9.57 9.13 4.13
N ARG A 156 -9.23 9.39 5.39
CA ARG A 156 -10.16 9.39 6.52
C ARG A 156 -10.45 10.83 6.93
N MET A 157 -11.70 11.27 6.82
CA MET A 157 -12.08 12.67 6.97
C MET A 157 -13.54 12.85 7.35
N GLU A 158 -13.89 14.00 7.91
CA GLU A 158 -15.26 14.50 7.91
C GLU A 158 -15.54 15.23 6.60
N LEU A 159 -16.68 14.97 5.96
CA LEU A 159 -17.04 15.57 4.68
C LEU A 159 -17.73 16.92 4.88
N ASN A 160 -16.95 18.00 4.78
CA ASN A 160 -17.43 19.38 4.73
C ASN A 160 -16.81 20.12 3.53
N ASP A 161 -17.21 21.38 3.29
CA ASP A 161 -16.77 22.13 2.11
C ASP A 161 -15.26 22.47 2.14
N GLU A 162 -14.68 22.66 3.33
CA GLU A 162 -13.26 23.00 3.53
C GLU A 162 -12.36 21.79 3.30
N SER A 163 -12.72 20.64 3.89
CA SER A 163 -12.01 19.37 3.75
C SER A 163 -12.14 18.81 2.33
N TRP A 164 -13.33 18.90 1.72
CA TRP A 164 -13.55 18.59 0.31
C TRP A 164 -12.72 19.51 -0.60
N GLY A 165 -12.70 20.82 -0.30
CA GLY A 165 -11.93 21.81 -1.04
C GLY A 165 -10.41 21.63 -0.92
N ALA A 166 -9.91 21.24 0.25
CA ALA A 166 -8.51 20.94 0.49
C ALA A 166 -8.06 19.75 -0.39
N VAL A 167 -8.78 18.63 -0.34
CA VAL A 167 -8.52 17.44 -1.17
C VAL A 167 -8.65 17.77 -2.66
N ARG A 168 -9.78 18.36 -3.08
CA ARG A 168 -10.10 18.55 -4.50
C ARG A 168 -9.13 19.48 -5.22
N ASN A 169 -8.54 20.43 -4.51
CA ASN A 169 -7.56 21.38 -5.04
C ASN A 169 -6.09 20.94 -4.83
N THR A 170 -5.84 19.71 -4.37
CA THR A 170 -4.47 19.20 -4.20
C THR A 170 -3.84 18.79 -5.55
N PRO A 171 -2.63 19.28 -5.90
CA PRO A 171 -1.97 18.90 -7.15
C PRO A 171 -1.77 17.38 -7.28
N GLY A 172 -2.30 16.80 -8.36
CA GLY A 172 -2.25 15.38 -8.68
C GLY A 172 -3.54 14.61 -8.38
N VAL A 173 -4.50 15.19 -7.64
CA VAL A 173 -5.86 14.67 -7.47
C VAL A 173 -6.69 14.96 -8.72
N THR A 174 -7.37 13.95 -9.25
CA THR A 174 -8.34 14.12 -10.35
C THR A 174 -9.76 14.32 -9.84
N GLY A 175 -10.12 13.67 -8.72
CA GLY A 175 -11.38 13.82 -8.01
C GLY A 175 -11.60 12.74 -6.96
N PHE A 176 -12.74 12.78 -6.28
CA PHE A 176 -13.20 11.66 -5.45
C PHE A 176 -13.90 10.59 -6.30
N VAL A 177 -13.92 9.35 -5.80
CA VAL A 177 -14.73 8.26 -6.35
C VAL A 177 -16.12 8.30 -5.71
N GLY A 178 -17.17 8.23 -6.53
CA GLY A 178 -18.57 8.26 -6.07
C GLY A 178 -19.50 8.93 -7.07
N ALA A 179 -20.62 9.46 -6.57
CA ALA A 179 -21.51 10.28 -7.38
C ALA A 179 -20.86 11.65 -7.66
N THR A 180 -21.11 12.22 -8.85
CA THR A 180 -20.42 13.41 -9.38
C THR A 180 -20.38 14.63 -8.45
N SER A 181 -21.35 14.75 -7.52
CA SER A 181 -21.45 15.84 -6.56
C SER A 181 -21.16 15.48 -5.10
N ARG A 182 -21.10 14.19 -4.72
CA ARG A 182 -20.81 13.74 -3.35
C ARG A 182 -20.08 12.38 -3.34
N PRO A 183 -18.93 12.25 -2.67
CA PRO A 183 -18.24 10.98 -2.53
C PRO A 183 -19.06 10.02 -1.65
N SER A 184 -18.94 8.72 -1.92
CA SER A 184 -19.50 7.70 -1.02
C SER A 184 -18.44 7.29 0.01
N PRO A 185 -18.78 7.16 1.30
CA PRO A 185 -17.87 6.53 2.24
C PRO A 185 -17.71 5.04 1.91
N LEU A 186 -16.54 4.48 2.23
CA LEU A 186 -16.26 3.05 2.26
C LEU A 186 -16.73 2.44 3.57
N THR A 187 -17.16 1.18 3.54
CA THR A 187 -17.30 0.40 4.77
C THR A 187 -15.93 0.01 5.32
N ILE A 188 -15.83 -0.13 6.64
CA ILE A 188 -14.60 -0.57 7.34
C ILE A 188 -14.06 -1.91 6.78
N ASN A 189 -14.92 -2.79 6.25
CA ASN A 189 -14.49 -4.04 5.63
C ASN A 189 -13.71 -3.82 4.33
N GLU A 190 -14.09 -2.83 3.53
CA GLU A 190 -13.40 -2.46 2.29
C GLU A 190 -12.08 -1.76 2.59
N VAL A 191 -12.07 -0.84 3.58
CA VAL A 191 -10.85 -0.19 4.08
C VAL A 191 -9.83 -1.22 4.54
N VAL A 192 -10.23 -2.18 5.39
CA VAL A 192 -9.38 -3.29 5.82
C VAL A 192 -8.89 -4.11 4.63
N LYS A 193 -9.74 -4.42 3.64
CA LYS A 193 -9.34 -5.17 2.44
C LYS A 193 -8.29 -4.44 1.57
N PHE A 194 -8.24 -3.11 1.59
CA PHE A 194 -7.28 -2.33 0.81
C PHE A 194 -6.00 -1.97 1.58
N LEU A 195 -6.07 -1.80 2.90
CA LEU A 195 -4.91 -1.50 3.76
C LEU A 195 -4.21 -2.76 4.29
N MET A 196 -4.96 -3.84 4.48
CA MET A 196 -4.47 -5.19 4.75
C MET A 196 -5.09 -6.17 3.75
N PRO A 197 -4.66 -6.15 2.46
CA PRO A 197 -4.83 -7.32 1.60
C PRO A 197 -4.26 -8.51 2.37
N GLN A 198 -5.10 -9.51 2.65
CA GLN A 198 -4.76 -10.54 3.64
C GLN A 198 -3.53 -11.33 3.17
N GLU A 199 -2.37 -11.06 3.76
CA GLU A 199 -1.25 -11.99 3.78
C GLU A 199 -1.79 -13.36 4.21
N ASP A 200 -1.48 -14.40 3.44
CA ASP A 200 -2.27 -15.63 3.40
C ASP A 200 -2.61 -16.16 4.80
N LYS A 201 -3.91 -16.40 5.06
CA LYS A 201 -4.41 -17.04 6.31
C LYS A 201 -4.05 -18.54 6.36
N LYS A 202 -2.76 -18.86 6.16
CA LYS A 202 -2.18 -20.19 5.98
C LYS A 202 -0.87 -20.38 6.77
N LYS A 203 -0.62 -19.57 7.82
CA LYS A 203 0.55 -19.77 8.71
C LYS A 203 0.38 -19.51 10.23
N ALA A 204 -0.84 -19.29 10.72
CA ALA A 204 -1.11 -19.01 12.15
C ALA A 204 -2.03 -20.01 12.87
N THR A 205 -2.74 -20.91 12.17
CA THR A 205 -3.75 -21.82 12.74
C THR A 205 -3.51 -23.28 12.40
N ALA A 206 -2.26 -23.74 12.52
CA ALA A 206 -1.90 -25.15 12.34
C ALA A 206 -2.24 -25.98 13.60
N GLY A 207 -3.53 -26.34 13.79
CA GLY A 207 -3.89 -27.43 14.72
C GLY A 207 -5.22 -27.38 15.46
N ALA A 208 -6.37 -27.53 14.78
CA ALA A 208 -7.57 -28.13 15.37
C ALA A 208 -8.57 -28.66 14.31
N THR A 209 -8.74 -29.99 14.27
CA THR A 209 -9.97 -30.75 13.92
C THR A 209 -11.00 -30.22 12.89
N THR A 210 -11.04 -30.92 11.74
CA THR A 210 -12.24 -31.46 11.05
C THR A 210 -13.40 -30.56 10.59
N GLY A 211 -13.72 -30.62 9.28
CA GLY A 211 -15.13 -30.73 8.83
C GLY A 211 -15.57 -29.87 7.63
N ALA A 212 -15.88 -30.54 6.50
CA ALA A 212 -16.86 -30.20 5.45
C ALA A 212 -16.95 -28.77 4.82
N GLU A 213 -16.58 -28.70 3.54
CA GLU A 213 -17.34 -28.14 2.40
C GLU A 213 -18.21 -26.87 2.56
N GLY A 214 -17.97 -25.81 1.76
CA GLY A 214 -18.78 -24.58 1.85
C GLY A 214 -18.68 -23.46 0.78
N ALA A 215 -18.10 -23.70 -0.42
CA ALA A 215 -18.22 -22.91 -1.68
C ALA A 215 -18.17 -21.34 -1.70
N GLY A 216 -17.36 -20.76 -2.61
CA GLY A 216 -17.71 -19.47 -3.26
C GLY A 216 -16.61 -18.39 -3.38
N GLU A 217 -15.85 -18.43 -4.48
CA GLU A 217 -15.38 -17.32 -5.35
C GLU A 217 -15.36 -15.84 -4.87
N THR A 218 -14.44 -14.94 -5.26
CA THR A 218 -13.07 -14.95 -5.86
C THR A 218 -12.45 -13.56 -5.50
N SER A 219 -11.25 -13.09 -5.85
CA SER A 219 -10.15 -13.49 -6.76
C SER A 219 -8.81 -12.97 -6.14
N SER A 220 -7.65 -12.71 -6.75
CA SER A 220 -7.33 -12.37 -8.16
C SER A 220 -5.91 -12.73 -8.63
N LYS A 221 -5.16 -13.62 -7.96
CA LYS A 221 -3.95 -14.24 -8.54
C LYS A 221 -3.89 -15.72 -8.15
N PRO A 222 -3.92 -16.67 -9.12
CA PRO A 222 -3.78 -18.07 -8.79
C PRO A 222 -2.33 -18.38 -8.44
N THR A 223 -2.04 -18.50 -7.14
CA THR A 223 -1.03 -19.47 -6.71
C THR A 223 -1.54 -20.82 -7.19
N ILE A 224 -0.89 -21.37 -8.20
CA ILE A 224 -1.21 -22.70 -8.73
C ILE A 224 -0.65 -23.72 -7.73
N GLU A 225 -1.35 -23.88 -6.61
CA GLU A 225 -1.25 -25.03 -5.70
C GLU A 225 -1.84 -26.26 -6.43
N VAL A 226 -1.17 -26.68 -7.49
CA VAL A 226 -1.38 -28.01 -8.08
C VAL A 226 -0.32 -28.90 -7.47
N ASP A 227 -0.78 -29.69 -6.50
CA ASP A 227 -0.01 -30.80 -5.93
C ASP A 227 0.22 -31.84 -7.04
N PHE A 228 1.41 -31.75 -7.64
CA PHE A 228 1.94 -32.70 -8.61
C PHE A 228 2.75 -33.77 -7.89
N GLU A 229 2.34 -35.02 -8.00
CA GLU A 229 3.05 -36.15 -7.38
C GLU A 229 3.93 -36.91 -8.41
N VAL A 230 5.00 -37.55 -7.93
CA VAL A 230 5.85 -38.40 -8.78
C VAL A 230 5.07 -39.67 -9.17
N GLY A 231 5.05 -39.97 -10.47
CA GLY A 231 4.24 -41.04 -11.07
C GLY A 231 2.92 -40.56 -11.67
N GLU A 232 2.53 -39.30 -11.49
CA GLU A 232 1.30 -38.74 -12.04
C GLU A 232 1.34 -38.57 -13.57
N SER A 233 0.18 -38.67 -14.23
CA SER A 233 0.01 -38.43 -15.66
C SER A 233 -0.42 -36.99 -15.94
N VAL A 234 0.29 -36.32 -16.86
CA VAL A 234 0.03 -34.93 -17.26
C VAL A 234 0.01 -34.77 -18.78
N THR A 235 -0.79 -33.84 -19.28
CA THR A 235 -0.73 -33.37 -20.67
C THR A 235 0.18 -32.15 -20.74
N VAL A 236 1.13 -32.14 -21.67
CA VAL A 236 1.93 -30.93 -21.95
C VAL A 236 1.04 -29.90 -22.65
N MET A 237 0.96 -28.68 -22.11
CA MET A 237 0.15 -27.59 -22.66
C MET A 237 0.94 -26.65 -23.59
N ASP A 238 2.25 -26.53 -23.39
CA ASP A 238 3.11 -25.52 -24.04
C ASP A 238 4.44 -26.12 -24.55
N GLY A 239 5.08 -25.42 -25.50
CA GLY A 239 6.34 -25.84 -26.12
C GLY A 239 6.17 -26.89 -27.24
N PRO A 240 7.29 -27.41 -27.78
CA PRO A 240 7.30 -28.31 -28.94
C PRO A 240 6.72 -29.71 -28.67
N PHE A 241 6.34 -30.00 -27.42
CA PHE A 241 5.74 -31.26 -26.99
C PHE A 241 4.26 -31.09 -26.58
N ALA A 242 3.66 -29.92 -26.81
CA ALA A 242 2.26 -29.66 -26.47
C ALA A 242 1.30 -30.70 -27.07
N THR A 243 0.20 -30.98 -26.35
CA THR A 243 -0.80 -32.04 -26.56
C THR A 243 -0.32 -33.48 -26.39
N LEU A 244 0.96 -33.72 -26.07
CA LEU A 244 1.45 -35.06 -25.76
C LEU A 244 1.22 -35.44 -24.29
N PRO A 245 0.86 -36.71 -24.00
CA PRO A 245 0.83 -37.24 -22.65
C PRO A 245 2.26 -37.52 -22.14
N ALA A 246 2.50 -37.21 -20.87
CA ALA A 246 3.76 -37.47 -20.18
C ALA A 246 3.50 -37.92 -18.73
N SER A 247 4.46 -38.60 -18.11
CA SER A 247 4.41 -38.98 -16.69
C SER A 247 5.48 -38.22 -15.88
N ILE A 248 5.18 -37.84 -14.64
CA ILE A 248 6.10 -37.11 -13.77
C ILE A 248 7.14 -38.07 -13.18
N SER A 249 8.42 -37.79 -13.44
CA SER A 249 9.56 -38.58 -12.94
C SER A 249 10.20 -37.96 -11.70
N GLU A 250 10.30 -36.62 -11.65
CA GLU A 250 10.91 -35.90 -10.53
C GLU A 250 10.31 -34.49 -10.43
N VAL A 251 9.98 -34.06 -9.20
CA VAL A 251 9.40 -32.74 -8.91
C VAL A 251 10.45 -31.88 -8.20
N ASN A 252 10.91 -30.80 -8.84
CA ASN A 252 11.81 -29.83 -8.23
C ASN A 252 11.04 -28.54 -7.90
N ALA A 253 10.46 -28.52 -6.70
CA ALA A 253 9.69 -27.39 -6.19
C ALA A 253 10.54 -26.12 -5.99
N GLU A 254 11.82 -26.27 -5.60
CA GLU A 254 12.72 -25.13 -5.37
C GLU A 254 13.03 -24.32 -6.65
N GLN A 255 13.14 -25.01 -7.79
CA GLN A 255 13.43 -24.40 -9.09
C GLN A 255 12.19 -24.23 -9.98
N GLN A 256 11.00 -24.60 -9.49
CA GLN A 256 9.75 -24.65 -10.26
C GLN A 256 9.89 -25.43 -11.58
N LYS A 257 10.55 -26.59 -11.54
CA LYS A 257 10.73 -27.51 -12.67
C LYS A 257 10.20 -28.91 -12.39
N LEU A 258 9.72 -29.56 -13.43
CA LEU A 258 9.30 -30.95 -13.46
C LEU A 258 10.15 -31.71 -14.49
N LYS A 259 10.70 -32.86 -14.12
CA LYS A 259 11.22 -33.83 -15.12
C LYS A 259 10.08 -34.76 -15.49
N VAL A 260 9.64 -34.70 -16.74
CA VAL A 260 8.57 -35.54 -17.27
C VAL A 260 9.09 -36.49 -18.35
N LEU A 261 8.48 -37.66 -18.43
CA LEU A 261 8.74 -38.69 -19.44
C LEU A 261 7.66 -38.54 -20.52
N VAL A 262 7.96 -37.86 -21.62
CA VAL A 262 7.02 -37.70 -22.73
C VAL A 262 7.00 -38.99 -23.55
N SER A 263 5.82 -39.57 -23.77
CA SER A 263 5.68 -40.84 -24.51
C SER A 263 5.53 -40.60 -26.00
N ILE A 264 6.60 -40.84 -26.77
CA ILE A 264 6.67 -40.54 -28.20
C ILE A 264 6.99 -41.83 -28.97
N PHE A 265 6.06 -42.26 -29.85
CA PHE A 265 6.14 -43.52 -30.60
C PHE A 265 6.44 -44.77 -29.75
N GLY A 266 5.89 -44.84 -28.53
CA GLY A 266 6.11 -45.95 -27.60
C GLY A 266 7.51 -45.95 -26.96
N ARG A 267 8.18 -44.80 -26.93
CA ARG A 267 9.44 -44.58 -26.20
C ARG A 267 9.29 -43.37 -25.30
N GLU A 268 9.63 -43.55 -24.03
CA GLU A 268 9.65 -42.47 -23.05
C GLU A 268 10.92 -41.63 -23.23
N THR A 269 10.76 -40.31 -23.35
CA THR A 269 11.88 -39.36 -23.49
C THR A 269 11.84 -38.36 -22.33
N PRO A 270 12.89 -38.26 -21.50
CA PRO A 270 12.92 -37.32 -20.39
C PRO A 270 13.09 -35.88 -20.88
N VAL A 271 12.24 -34.98 -20.39
CA VAL A 271 12.23 -33.54 -20.72
C VAL A 271 12.01 -32.74 -19.43
N GLU A 272 12.69 -31.59 -19.28
CA GLU A 272 12.39 -30.61 -18.24
C GLU A 272 11.32 -29.61 -18.71
N LEU A 273 10.26 -29.43 -17.94
CA LEU A 273 9.19 -28.46 -18.18
C LEU A 273 8.89 -27.64 -16.92
N GLY A 274 8.33 -26.44 -17.09
CA GLY A 274 7.81 -25.64 -15.97
C GLY A 274 6.42 -26.11 -15.51
N PHE A 275 6.08 -25.84 -14.25
CA PHE A 275 4.75 -26.15 -13.67
C PHE A 275 3.58 -25.52 -14.45
N THR A 276 3.81 -24.40 -15.15
CA THR A 276 2.81 -23.71 -15.99
C THR A 276 2.66 -24.29 -17.40
N GLN A 277 3.50 -25.27 -17.78
CA GLN A 277 3.54 -25.84 -19.13
C GLN A 277 2.89 -27.24 -19.21
N VAL A 278 2.34 -27.73 -18.09
CA VAL A 278 1.67 -29.04 -17.99
C VAL A 278 0.33 -28.89 -17.27
N ALA A 279 -0.61 -29.76 -17.59
CA ALA A 279 -1.90 -29.88 -16.91
C ALA A 279 -2.15 -31.34 -16.48
N LYS A 280 -2.73 -31.50 -15.29
CA LYS A 280 -3.15 -32.78 -14.71
C LYS A 280 -4.27 -33.41 -15.55
N ILE A 281 -4.28 -34.74 -15.66
CA ILE A 281 -5.29 -35.55 -16.38
C ILE A 281 -6.22 -36.21 -15.34
#